data_AF-A0A7U4XUM7-F1
#
_entry.id   AF-A0A7U4XUM7-F1
#
_cell.length_a   1.000
_cell.length_b   1.000
_cell.length_c   1.000
_cell.angle_alpha   90.00
_cell.angle_beta   90.00
_cell.angle_gamma   90.00
#
_symmetry.space_group_name_H-M   'P 1'
#
loop_
_entity.id
_entity.type
_entity.pdbx_description
1 polymer ?
#
loop_
_entity_poly.entity_id
_entity_poly.type
_entity_poly.pdbx_seq_one_letter_code
_entity_poly.pdbx_strand_id
1 'polypeptide(L)' 'MVFYNQPTSLCGQIKLNHYESQPTVNKGIQAEFEINLSKLATNIDSLFFVLSADTPLNQIQSLE' A
#
# COMPACT_ATOMS: atom_id res chain seq x y z
N MET A 1 7.70 -6.81 -1.02
CA MET A 1 6.37 -6.22 -0.76
C MET A 1 6.56 -5.16 0.33
N VAL A 2 5.95 -3.98 0.20
CA VAL A 2 6.03 -2.91 1.21
C VAL A 2 4.61 -2.65 1.71
N PHE A 3 4.42 -2.69 3.02
CA PHE A 3 3.13 -2.57 3.70
C PHE A 3 3.35 -2.20 5.17
N TYR A 4 2.31 -1.99 5.96
CA TYR A 4 2.39 -1.43 7.32
C TYR A 4 3.38 -2.15 8.27
N ASN A 5 3.49 -3.48 8.18
CA ASN A 5 4.47 -4.27 8.98
C ASN A 5 5.86 -4.39 8.34
N GLN A 6 6.00 -4.00 7.07
CA GLN A 6 7.27 -3.95 6.35
C GLN A 6 7.34 -2.62 5.59
N PRO A 7 7.57 -1.50 6.29
CA PRO A 7 7.41 -0.17 5.72
C PRO A 7 8.56 0.21 4.78
N THR A 8 9.64 -0.58 4.69
CA THR A 8 10.76 -0.32 3.78
C THR A 8 11.07 -1.56 2.96
N SER A 9 11.29 -1.36 1.66
CA SER A 9 11.79 -2.38 0.74
C SER A 9 13.23 -2.79 1.05
N LEU A 10 13.63 -4.00 0.65
CA LEU A 10 15.00 -4.49 0.84
C LEU A 10 16.06 -3.61 0.14
N CYS A 11 15.70 -2.93 -0.96
CA CYS A 11 16.60 -2.00 -1.65
C CYS A 11 16.59 -0.58 -1.04
N GLY A 12 15.73 -0.32 -0.06
CA GLY A 12 15.62 0.96 0.64
C GLY A 12 15.04 2.12 -0.17
N GLN A 13 14.66 1.90 -1.44
CA GLN A 13 14.19 2.95 -2.35
C GLN A 13 12.67 3.11 -2.39
N ILE A 14 11.93 2.14 -1.84
CA ILE A 14 10.49 2.19 -1.66
C ILE A 14 10.20 2.17 -0.17
N LYS A 15 9.47 3.18 0.30
CA LYS A 15 9.11 3.36 1.71
C LYS A 15 7.63 3.71 1.83
N LEU A 16 7.01 3.23 2.90
CA LEU A 16 5.71 3.65 3.39
C LEU A 16 5.94 4.72 4.45
N ASN A 17 5.74 5.99 4.09
CA ASN A 17 5.98 7.14 4.97
C ASN A 17 4.82 7.35 5.94
N HIS A 18 3.60 7.00 5.51
CA HIS A 18 2.40 7.18 6.31
C HIS A 18 1.46 6.00 6.09
N TYR A 19 0.84 5.53 7.18
CA TYR A 19 -0.23 4.53 7.15
C TYR A 19 -1.20 4.75 8.31
N GLU A 20 -2.48 4.90 7.99
CA GLU A 20 -3.60 4.93 8.92
C GLU A 20 -4.47 3.68 8.72
N SER A 21 -4.54 2.83 9.75
CA SER A 21 -5.33 1.60 9.70
C SER A 21 -6.84 1.83 9.79
N GLN A 22 -7.26 2.94 10.40
CA GLN A 22 -8.67 3.30 10.54
C GLN A 22 -8.95 4.56 9.73
N PRO A 23 -9.97 4.56 8.85
CA PRO A 23 -10.40 5.77 8.16
C PRO A 23 -10.79 6.84 9.19
N THR A 24 -10.06 7.94 9.24
CA THR A 24 -10.47 9.09 10.02
C THR A 24 -11.56 9.86 9.25
N VAL A 25 -12.45 10.54 9.98
CA VAL A 25 -13.61 11.28 9.41
C VAL A 25 -13.15 12.41 8.47
N ASN A 26 -11.92 12.87 8.62
CA ASN A 26 -11.26 13.72 7.65
C ASN A 26 -10.67 12.82 6.56
N LYS A 27 -11.13 12.98 5.32
CA LYS A 27 -10.70 12.24 4.11
C LYS A 27 -9.22 12.46 3.75
N GLY A 28 -8.32 12.09 4.66
CA GLY A 28 -6.87 12.20 4.50
C GLY A 28 -6.29 11.06 3.65
N ILE A 29 -5.02 11.22 3.30
CA ILE A 29 -4.22 10.18 2.67
C ILE A 29 -4.03 9.06 3.71
N GLN A 30 -4.64 7.89 3.49
CA GLN A 30 -4.50 6.75 4.43
C GLN A 30 -3.16 6.05 4.30
N ALA A 31 -2.54 6.08 3.12
CA ALA A 31 -1.25 5.45 2.88
C ALA A 31 -0.43 6.31 1.91
N GLU A 32 0.79 6.65 2.31
CA GLU A 32 1.73 7.41 1.48
C GLU A 32 2.99 6.59 1.24
N PHE A 33 3.31 6.37 -0.03
CA PHE A 33 4.55 5.69 -0.43
C PHE A 33 5.50 6.66 -1.11
N GLU A 34 6.76 6.64 -0.68
CA GLU A 34 7.87 7.32 -1.33
C GLU A 34 8.68 6.31 -2.15
N ILE A 35 8.91 6.65 -3.43
CA ILE A 35 9.63 5.80 -4.37
C ILE A 35 10.70 6.60 -5.08
N ASN A 36 11.97 6.19 -4.93
CA ASN A 36 13.08 6.74 -5.70
C ASN A 36 13.39 5.86 -6.93
N LEU A 37 12.72 6.15 -8.06
CA LEU A 37 12.87 5.39 -9.30
C LEU A 37 14.30 5.42 -9.86
N SER A 38 15.04 6.52 -9.68
CA SER A 38 16.40 6.64 -10.24
C SER A 38 17.44 5.80 -9.51
N LYS A 39 17.11 5.31 -8.32
CA LYS A 39 17.98 4.45 -7.50
C LYS A 39 17.51 3.00 -7.47
N LEU A 40 16.45 2.64 -8.20
CA LEU A 40 16.05 1.25 -8.33
C LEU A 40 17.12 0.46 -9.08
N ALA A 41 17.27 -0.81 -8.70
CA ALA A 41 18.19 -1.70 -9.35
C ALA A 41 17.74 -1.93 -10.81
N THR A 42 18.69 -2.03 -11.73
CA THR A 42 18.43 -2.11 -13.18
C THR A 42 17.69 -3.38 -13.60
N ASN A 43 17.62 -4.38 -12.72
CA ASN A 43 16.85 -5.61 -12.91
C ASN A 43 15.38 -5.51 -12.49
N ILE A 44 14.91 -4.34 -12.02
CA ILE A 44 13.50 -4.08 -11.71
C ILE A 44 12.85 -3.44 -12.94
N ASP A 45 11.98 -4.19 -13.61
CA ASP A 45 11.24 -3.74 -14.79
C ASP A 45 9.81 -3.26 -14.47
N SER A 46 9.23 -3.79 -13.39
CA SER A 46 7.82 -3.64 -13.05
C SER A 46 7.62 -3.31 -11.57
N LEU A 47 6.69 -2.40 -11.29
CA LEU A 47 6.20 -2.08 -9.95
C LEU A 47 4.69 -2.27 -9.91
N PHE A 48 4.21 -3.02 -8.93
CA PHE A 48 2.78 -3.29 -8.75
C PHE A 48 2.28 -2.62 -7.47
N PHE A 49 1.16 -1.92 -7.57
CA PHE A 49 0.44 -1.36 -6.43
C PHE A 49 -0.78 -2.25 -6.15
N VAL A 50 -0.86 -2.78 -4.93
CA VAL A 50 -1.96 -3.66 -4.51
C VAL A 50 -2.73 -2.94 -3.41
N LEU A 51 -4.02 -2.72 -3.66
CA LEU A 51 -4.97 -2.24 -2.67
C LEU A 51 -5.78 -3.44 -2.16
N SER A 52 -5.72 -3.70 -0.86
CA SER A 52 -6.46 -4.76 -0.18
C SER A 52 -7.35 -4.16 0.90
N ALA A 53 -8.54 -4.74 1.09
CA ALA A 53 -9.36 -4.48 2.26
C ALA A 53 -9.30 -5.69 3.20
N ASP A 54 -9.17 -5.44 4.51
CA ASP A 54 -9.16 -6.51 5.52
C ASP A 54 -10.51 -7.23 5.59
N THR A 55 -11.60 -6.54 5.23
CA THR A 55 -12.92 -7.16 5.06
C THR A 55 -13.00 -7.81 3.68
N PRO A 56 -13.18 -9.14 3.59
CA PRO A 56 -13.42 -9.80 2.31
C PRO A 56 -14.66 -9.21 1.64
N LEU A 57 -14.65 -9.07 0.32
CA LEU A 57 -15.80 -8.67 -0.52
C LEU A 57 -16.94 -9.71 -0.55
N ASN A 58 -17.21 -10.39 0.56
CA ASN A 58 -18.26 -11.41 0.69
C ASN A 58 -19.25 -10.99 1.77
N GLN A 59 -20.19 -10.10 1.41
CA GLN A 59 -21.54 -10.05 1.98
C GLN A 59 -22.46 -9.16 1.13
N ILE A 60 -22.54 -9.43 -0.18
CA ILE A 60 -23.84 -9.28 -0.87
C ILE A 60 -24.53 -10.63 -0.68
N GLN A 61 -24.96 -10.92 0.55
CA GLN A 61 -26.06 -11.86 0.73
C GLN A 61 -27.28 -11.18 0.13
N SER A 62 -27.90 -11.88 -0.81
CA SER A 62 -29.06 -11.50 -1.59
C SER A 62 -30.01 -10.55 -0.86
N LEU A 63 -30.36 -9.43 -1.51
CA LEU A 63 -31.62 -8.77 -1.22
C LEU A 63 -32.72 -9.80 -1.49
N GLU A 64 -33.35 -10.30 -0.42
CA GLU A 64 -34.76 -10.69 -0.48
C GLU A 64 -35.63 -9.42 -0.50
#